data_AF-A0A1I4E6H0-F1
#
_entry.id   AF-A0A1I4E6H0-F1
#
_cell.length_a   1.000
_cell.length_b   1.000
_cell.length_c   1.000
_cell.angle_alpha   90.00
_cell.angle_beta   90.00
_cell.angle_gamma   90.00
#
_symmetry.space_group_name_H-M   'P 1'
#
loop_
_entity.id
_entity.type
_entity.pdbx_description
1 polymer ?
#
loop_
_entity_poly.entity_id
_entity_poly.type
_entity_poly.pdbx_seq_one_letter_code
_entity_poly.pdbx_strand_id
1 'polypeptide(L)'
;MPAQDPRIHLLQAGRSLAECEFLLRQFGGEPAVPGLIAQARHHCDQAEQGMHEDAETAATLAILRAVASTFALRQVVLSNVCCDFDDDDGTLLNGLGKHDSKGVSRPLAEEAVLAAQAALVADPHDALIPLYLGHALTWTGDQNAAIAAYQEALQRAPDDHCARSALSYLHAPPAKEPQSETSHPRHAFALLRSAYWINNNESEDALFLFTSIADVRTHLAAVLGPHTSSRSPYLTGEDLDDEGAELALHIHRPGHSITKYDLNARLHENTETTSIDWTGVPVDELLEPPLPLGRPLRLHSRVCFPHD
;
A
#
# COMPACT_ATOMS: atom_id res chain seq x y z
N MET A 1 4.80 34.99 0.06
CA MET A 1 5.47 33.87 0.74
C MET A 1 6.08 32.99 -0.35
N PRO A 2 7.29 32.43 -0.19
CA PRO A 2 7.80 31.49 -1.18
C PRO A 2 6.81 30.31 -1.27
N ALA A 3 6.43 29.92 -2.50
CA ALA A 3 5.60 28.75 -2.71
C ALA A 3 6.30 27.54 -2.08
N GLN A 4 5.60 26.79 -1.23
CA GLN A 4 6.13 25.55 -0.68
C GLN A 4 6.39 24.58 -1.85
N ASP A 5 7.45 23.78 -1.73
CA ASP A 5 7.78 22.73 -2.71
C ASP A 5 6.57 21.79 -2.85
N PRO A 6 5.99 21.62 -4.05
CA PRO A 6 4.79 20.79 -4.25
C PRO A 6 4.99 19.34 -3.78
N ARG A 7 6.23 18.86 -3.72
CA ARG A 7 6.58 17.52 -3.23
C ARG A 7 6.28 17.32 -1.74
N ILE A 8 6.27 18.38 -0.94
CA ILE A 8 5.87 18.31 0.48
C ILE A 8 4.40 17.90 0.57
N HIS A 9 3.56 18.43 -0.31
CA HIS A 9 2.14 18.08 -0.32
C HIS A 9 1.90 16.65 -0.80
N LEU A 10 2.73 16.11 -1.71
CA LEU A 10 2.65 14.68 -2.06
C LEU A 10 2.95 13.78 -0.87
N LEU A 11 3.98 14.11 -0.07
CA LEU A 11 4.27 13.38 1.18
C LEU A 11 3.10 13.45 2.16
N GLN A 12 2.53 14.64 2.37
CA GLN A 12 1.40 14.83 3.28
C GLN A 12 0.16 14.05 2.82
N ALA A 13 -0.14 14.06 1.52
CA ALA A 13 -1.22 13.26 0.95
C ALA A 13 -0.96 11.76 1.15
N GLY A 14 0.26 11.29 0.89
CA GLY A 14 0.68 9.91 1.13
C GLY A 14 0.50 9.49 2.60
N ARG A 15 0.91 10.34 3.55
CA ARG A 15 0.73 10.09 4.99
C ARG A 15 -0.73 9.98 5.40
N SER A 16 -1.58 10.92 4.97
CA SER A 16 -3.02 10.86 5.27
C SER A 16 -3.67 9.59 4.70
N LEU A 17 -3.25 9.15 3.51
CA LEU A 17 -3.73 7.91 2.91
C LEU A 17 -3.15 6.66 3.58
N ALA A 18 -1.90 6.67 4.05
CA ALA A 18 -1.35 5.58 4.85
C ALA A 18 -2.17 5.36 6.12
N GLU A 19 -2.57 6.45 6.80
CA GLU A 19 -3.44 6.37 7.96
C GLU A 19 -4.86 5.89 7.60
N CYS A 20 -5.41 6.30 6.45
CA CYS A 20 -6.67 5.75 5.95
C CYS A 20 -6.57 4.24 5.72
N GLU A 21 -5.50 3.79 5.07
CA GLU A 21 -5.30 2.38 4.74
C GLU A 21 -5.25 1.52 5.99
N PHE A 22 -4.51 1.99 7.00
CA PHE A 22 -4.45 1.38 8.30
C PHE A 22 -5.84 1.30 8.97
N LEU A 23 -6.54 2.43 9.07
CA LEU A 23 -7.84 2.49 9.76
C LEU A 23 -8.94 1.69 9.03
N LEU A 24 -8.91 1.61 7.71
CA LEU A 24 -9.86 0.84 6.91
C LEU A 24 -9.71 -0.68 7.07
N ARG A 25 -8.63 -1.15 7.71
CA ARG A 25 -8.45 -2.56 8.10
C ARG A 25 -8.81 -2.83 9.56
N GLN A 26 -8.92 -1.80 10.39
CA GLN A 26 -9.22 -1.95 11.80
C GLN A 26 -10.71 -1.78 12.05
N PHE A 27 -11.28 -2.66 12.87
CA PHE A 27 -12.66 -2.53 13.30
C PHE A 27 -12.87 -1.21 14.07
N GLY A 28 -13.78 -0.35 13.61
CA GLY A 28 -14.09 0.93 14.27
C GLY A 28 -13.21 2.12 13.83
N GLY A 29 -12.32 1.95 12.85
CA GLY A 29 -11.51 3.03 12.28
C GLY A 29 -12.25 3.95 11.30
N GLU A 30 -13.45 3.56 10.86
CA GLU A 30 -14.23 4.22 9.81
C GLU A 30 -14.60 5.69 10.09
N PRO A 31 -14.85 6.15 11.34
CA PRO A 31 -15.25 7.54 11.60
C PRO A 31 -14.19 8.59 11.24
N ALA A 32 -12.90 8.26 11.31
CA ALA A 32 -11.82 9.21 11.03
C ALA A 32 -11.44 9.26 9.53
N VAL A 33 -11.72 8.19 8.79
CA VAL A 33 -11.34 8.03 7.38
C VAL A 33 -11.81 9.18 6.48
N PRO A 34 -13.07 9.67 6.55
CA PRO A 34 -13.51 10.77 5.68
C PRO A 34 -12.68 12.06 5.84
N GLY A 35 -12.25 12.36 7.06
CA GLY A 35 -11.42 13.54 7.35
C GLY A 35 -10.03 13.41 6.74
N LEU A 36 -9.43 12.23 6.84
CA LEU A 36 -8.11 11.93 6.26
C LEU A 36 -8.14 11.94 4.73
N ILE A 37 -9.19 11.39 4.10
CA ILE A 37 -9.39 11.48 2.65
C ILE A 37 -9.49 12.94 2.20
N ALA A 38 -10.24 13.77 2.94
CA ALA A 38 -10.35 15.20 2.64
C ALA A 38 -9.01 15.93 2.74
N GLN A 39 -8.18 15.60 3.75
CA GLN A 39 -6.82 16.12 3.88
C GLN A 39 -5.94 15.68 2.71
N ALA A 40 -5.97 14.41 2.33
CA ALA A 40 -5.21 13.88 1.21
C ALA A 40 -5.58 14.59 -0.11
N ARG A 41 -6.87 14.76 -0.39
CA ARG A 41 -7.37 15.51 -1.56
C ARG A 41 -6.91 16.96 -1.55
N HIS A 42 -7.02 17.63 -0.41
CA HIS A 42 -6.54 19.02 -0.26
C HIS A 42 -5.05 19.13 -0.58
N HIS A 43 -4.22 18.22 -0.07
CA HIS A 43 -2.80 18.18 -0.38
C HIS A 43 -2.53 17.87 -1.85
N CYS A 44 -3.28 16.96 -2.48
CA CYS A 44 -3.18 16.74 -3.93
C CYS A 44 -3.48 18.03 -4.73
N ASP A 45 -4.50 18.79 -4.33
CA ASP A 45 -4.85 20.05 -5.00
C ASP A 45 -3.78 21.13 -4.80
N GLN A 46 -3.16 21.19 -3.62
CA GLN A 46 -2.02 22.08 -3.37
C GLN A 46 -0.79 21.65 -4.18
N ALA A 47 -0.53 20.35 -4.31
CA ALA A 47 0.54 19.83 -5.14
C ALA A 47 0.30 20.23 -6.61
N GLU A 48 -0.91 20.04 -7.15
CA GLU A 48 -1.28 20.40 -8.54
C GLU A 48 -1.04 21.87 -8.90
N GLN A 49 -1.27 22.77 -7.93
CA GLN A 49 -1.05 24.21 -8.12
C GLN A 49 0.43 24.59 -8.27
N GLY A 50 1.35 23.72 -7.84
CA GLY A 50 2.77 23.85 -8.13
C GLY A 50 3.09 23.54 -9.59
N MET A 51 4.11 24.19 -10.16
CA MET A 51 4.57 23.83 -11.50
C MET A 51 5.18 22.42 -11.48
N HIS A 52 4.54 21.47 -12.16
CA HIS A 52 5.05 20.12 -12.40
C HIS A 52 5.83 20.08 -13.71
N GLU A 53 7.14 20.27 -13.67
CA GLU A 53 7.99 20.03 -14.85
C GLU A 53 8.40 18.55 -14.97
N ASP A 54 8.17 17.74 -13.92
CA ASP A 54 8.62 16.35 -13.82
C ASP A 54 7.45 15.34 -13.93
N ALA A 55 7.64 14.32 -14.77
CA ALA A 55 6.65 13.29 -15.05
C ALA A 55 6.39 12.37 -13.85
N GLU A 56 7.39 12.08 -13.02
CA GLU A 56 7.22 11.23 -11.82
C GLU A 56 6.35 11.91 -10.76
N THR A 57 6.52 13.23 -10.59
CA THR A 57 5.70 14.04 -9.69
C THR A 57 4.23 14.05 -10.16
N ALA A 58 3.98 14.25 -11.46
CA ALA A 58 2.64 14.19 -12.04
C ALA A 58 2.00 12.79 -11.92
N ALA A 59 2.78 11.73 -12.16
CA ALA A 59 2.34 10.35 -11.98
C ALA A 59 1.97 10.05 -10.52
N THR A 60 2.82 10.46 -9.58
CA THR A 60 2.59 10.27 -8.15
C THR A 60 1.33 10.99 -7.68
N LEU A 61 1.11 12.23 -8.13
CA LEU A 61 -0.12 12.97 -7.86
C LEU A 61 -1.36 12.24 -8.40
N ALA A 62 -1.31 11.76 -9.65
CA ALA A 62 -2.44 11.04 -10.25
C ALA A 62 -2.76 9.75 -9.49
N ILE A 63 -1.74 9.01 -9.05
CA ILE A 63 -1.89 7.79 -8.26
C ILE A 63 -2.46 8.07 -6.88
N LEU A 64 -1.99 9.11 -6.19
CA LEU A 64 -2.54 9.52 -4.89
C LEU A 64 -4.02 9.92 -5.01
N ARG A 65 -4.42 10.59 -6.09
CA ARG A 65 -5.82 10.89 -6.39
C ARG A 65 -6.64 9.62 -6.62
N ALA A 66 -6.14 8.68 -7.41
CA ALA A 66 -6.79 7.39 -7.62
C ALA A 66 -6.98 6.63 -6.29
N VAL A 67 -5.96 6.59 -5.45
CA VAL A 67 -6.02 5.98 -4.12
C VAL A 67 -7.08 6.67 -3.24
N ALA A 68 -7.09 8.00 -3.20
CA ALA A 68 -8.07 8.76 -2.42
C ALA A 68 -9.52 8.50 -2.88
N SER A 69 -9.77 8.45 -4.19
CA SER A 69 -11.09 8.14 -4.74
C SER A 69 -11.51 6.69 -4.46
N THR A 70 -10.59 5.72 -4.57
CA THR A 70 -10.85 4.33 -4.19
C THR A 70 -11.13 4.17 -2.70
N PHE A 71 -10.40 4.88 -1.83
CA PHE A 71 -10.66 4.86 -0.39
C PHE A 71 -11.98 5.53 -0.02
N ALA A 72 -12.39 6.58 -0.74
CA ALA A 72 -13.71 7.18 -0.56
C ALA A 72 -14.82 6.19 -0.91
N LEU A 73 -14.67 5.46 -2.02
CA LEU A 73 -15.58 4.37 -2.37
C LEU A 73 -15.59 3.29 -1.29
N ARG A 74 -14.41 2.76 -0.90
CA ARG A 74 -14.27 1.73 0.14
C ARG A 74 -14.92 2.14 1.46
N GLN A 75 -14.70 3.38 1.89
CA GLN A 75 -15.28 3.92 3.13
C GLN A 75 -16.81 3.86 3.09
N VAL A 76 -17.44 4.35 2.02
CA VAL A 76 -18.91 4.33 1.89
C VAL A 76 -19.45 2.91 1.77
N VAL A 77 -18.72 2.03 1.07
CA VAL A 77 -19.07 0.63 0.94
C VAL A 77 -19.11 -0.06 2.30
N LEU A 78 -18.06 0.11 3.12
CA LEU A 78 -18.00 -0.48 4.45
C LEU A 78 -19.02 0.13 5.41
N SER A 79 -19.17 1.47 5.43
CA SER A 79 -19.98 2.14 6.46
C SER A 79 -21.47 2.25 6.14
N ASN A 80 -21.84 2.35 4.85
CA ASN A 80 -23.21 2.66 4.44
C ASN A 80 -23.88 1.51 3.70
N VAL A 81 -23.12 0.82 2.84
CA VAL A 81 -23.60 -0.37 2.11
C VAL A 81 -23.49 -1.62 2.99
N CYS A 82 -22.58 -1.60 3.96
CA CYS A 82 -22.29 -2.68 4.91
C CYS A 82 -21.95 -3.99 4.20
N CYS A 83 -21.03 -3.92 3.23
CA CYS A 83 -20.49 -5.10 2.57
C CYS A 83 -18.98 -5.00 2.45
N ASP A 84 -18.35 -6.16 2.33
CA ASP A 84 -16.90 -6.24 2.23
C ASP A 84 -16.42 -5.68 0.88
N PHE A 85 -15.28 -4.98 0.94
CA PHE A 85 -14.68 -4.34 -0.22
C PHE A 85 -13.59 -5.21 -0.85
N ASP A 86 -12.87 -6.01 -0.04
CA ASP A 86 -11.66 -6.74 -0.42
C ASP A 86 -11.71 -8.28 -0.20
N ASP A 87 -12.72 -8.82 0.51
CA ASP A 87 -12.67 -10.21 1.04
C ASP A 87 -13.19 -11.31 0.11
N ASP A 88 -12.59 -12.50 0.25
CA ASP A 88 -12.87 -13.76 -0.47
C ASP A 88 -14.31 -14.27 -0.30
N ASP A 89 -14.95 -13.96 0.82
CA ASP A 89 -16.34 -14.34 1.13
C ASP A 89 -17.35 -13.21 0.86
N GLY A 90 -16.85 -12.02 0.51
CA GLY A 90 -17.63 -10.83 0.25
C GLY A 90 -18.30 -10.89 -1.12
N THR A 91 -19.61 -10.61 -1.19
CA THR A 91 -20.22 -10.35 -2.48
C THR A 91 -19.58 -9.09 -3.09
N LEU A 92 -18.69 -9.20 -4.08
CA LEU A 92 -18.44 -8.08 -4.99
C LEU A 92 -19.77 -7.83 -5.72
N LEU A 93 -20.54 -6.88 -5.19
CA LEU A 93 -21.92 -6.71 -5.61
C LEU A 93 -21.92 -6.15 -7.02
N ASN A 94 -22.17 -7.06 -7.95
CA ASN A 94 -22.57 -6.84 -9.33
C ASN A 94 -23.83 -5.96 -9.42
N GLY A 95 -23.72 -4.69 -9.04
CA GLY A 95 -24.82 -3.74 -9.07
C GLY A 95 -25.75 -3.84 -7.86
N LEU A 96 -25.50 -2.96 -6.88
CA LEU A 96 -26.38 -1.84 -6.49
C LEU A 96 -27.82 -2.10 -6.00
N GLY A 97 -28.37 -3.31 -6.11
CA GLY A 97 -29.83 -3.52 -5.99
C GLY A 97 -30.37 -3.42 -4.56
N LYS A 98 -29.99 -4.37 -3.68
CA LYS A 98 -30.57 -4.47 -2.33
C LYS A 98 -29.73 -3.81 -1.23
N HIS A 99 -28.42 -3.71 -1.43
CA HIS A 99 -27.48 -3.19 -0.41
C HIS A 99 -27.20 -1.69 -0.59
N ASP A 100 -27.16 -1.19 -1.82
CA ASP A 100 -27.00 0.25 -2.11
C ASP A 100 -28.30 0.87 -2.66
N SER A 101 -29.39 0.68 -1.93
CA SER A 101 -30.72 1.21 -2.31
C SER A 101 -30.75 2.73 -2.52
N LYS A 102 -29.79 3.45 -1.94
CA LYS A 102 -29.65 4.91 -2.06
C LYS A 102 -28.72 5.32 -3.21
N GLY A 103 -28.02 4.39 -3.83
CA GLY A 103 -27.06 4.64 -4.91
C GLY A 103 -25.87 5.49 -4.47
N VAL A 104 -25.45 5.39 -3.20
CA VAL A 104 -24.36 6.23 -2.65
C VAL A 104 -22.98 5.83 -3.15
N SER A 105 -22.80 4.57 -3.57
CA SER A 105 -21.52 4.07 -4.07
C SER A 105 -21.25 4.48 -5.51
N ARG A 106 -22.28 4.61 -6.34
CA ARG A 106 -22.13 4.80 -7.79
C ARG A 106 -21.35 6.07 -8.17
N PRO A 107 -21.63 7.26 -7.62
CA PRO A 107 -20.85 8.46 -7.95
C PRO A 107 -19.37 8.33 -7.57
N LEU A 108 -19.08 7.66 -6.45
CA LEU A 108 -17.71 7.42 -5.99
C LEU A 108 -16.98 6.38 -6.85
N ALA A 109 -17.70 5.37 -7.34
CA ALA A 109 -17.17 4.38 -8.27
C ALA A 109 -16.82 5.04 -9.62
N GLU A 110 -17.71 5.88 -10.16
CA GLU A 110 -17.46 6.64 -11.38
C GLU A 110 -16.27 7.61 -11.21
N GLU A 111 -16.16 8.28 -10.06
CA GLU A 111 -14.99 9.11 -9.72
C GLU A 111 -13.69 8.29 -9.69
N ALA A 112 -13.71 7.13 -9.02
CA ALA A 112 -12.56 6.24 -8.91
C ALA A 112 -12.12 5.68 -10.26
N VAL A 113 -13.05 5.34 -11.17
CA VAL A 113 -12.74 4.94 -12.54
C VAL A 113 -11.98 6.05 -13.27
N LEU A 114 -12.46 7.29 -13.22
CA LEU A 114 -11.82 8.42 -13.89
C LEU A 114 -10.41 8.70 -13.32
N ALA A 115 -10.27 8.68 -12.00
CA ALA A 115 -8.99 8.89 -11.34
C ALA A 115 -7.98 7.77 -11.66
N ALA A 116 -8.42 6.51 -11.65
CA ALA A 116 -7.58 5.37 -12.01
C ALA A 116 -7.16 5.40 -13.49
N GLN A 117 -8.06 5.77 -14.41
CA GLN A 117 -7.70 5.95 -15.82
C GLN A 117 -6.66 7.07 -16.01
N ALA A 118 -6.82 8.20 -15.32
CA ALA A 118 -5.84 9.28 -15.36
C ALA A 118 -4.47 8.83 -14.80
N ALA A 119 -4.47 8.06 -13.71
CA ALA A 119 -3.26 7.49 -13.14
C ALA A 119 -2.57 6.48 -14.09
N LEU A 120 -3.31 5.65 -14.81
CA LEU A 120 -2.73 4.75 -15.83
C LEU A 120 -2.15 5.49 -17.03
N VAL A 121 -2.74 6.62 -17.42
CA VAL A 121 -2.17 7.47 -18.47
C VAL A 121 -0.85 8.09 -18.00
N ALA A 122 -0.79 8.55 -16.74
CA ALA A 122 0.40 9.14 -16.16
C ALA A 122 1.50 8.11 -15.89
N ASP A 123 1.13 6.89 -15.45
CA ASP A 123 2.02 5.75 -15.29
C ASP A 123 1.39 4.44 -15.79
N PRO A 124 1.70 4.04 -17.03
CA PRO A 124 1.17 2.81 -17.61
C PRO A 124 1.68 1.52 -16.96
N HIS A 125 2.68 1.57 -16.07
CA HIS A 125 3.34 0.40 -15.50
C HIS A 125 3.04 0.21 -14.01
N ASP A 126 2.24 1.09 -13.40
CA ASP A 126 1.92 1.00 -11.98
C ASP A 126 1.09 -0.27 -11.67
N ALA A 127 1.52 -1.06 -10.67
CA ALA A 127 0.87 -2.32 -10.32
C ALA A 127 -0.40 -2.14 -9.47
N LEU A 128 -0.55 -1.02 -8.77
CA LEU A 128 -1.69 -0.74 -7.89
C LEU A 128 -2.94 -0.35 -8.70
N ILE A 129 -2.76 0.48 -9.72
CA ILE A 129 -3.90 1.12 -10.38
C ILE A 129 -4.84 0.15 -11.12
N PRO A 130 -4.37 -0.89 -11.84
CA PRO A 130 -5.28 -1.84 -12.48
C PRO A 130 -6.21 -2.56 -11.49
N LEU A 131 -5.72 -2.88 -10.28
CA LEU A 131 -6.55 -3.46 -9.22
C LEU A 131 -7.68 -2.49 -8.82
N TYR A 132 -7.33 -1.23 -8.57
CA TYR A 132 -8.29 -0.20 -8.18
C TYR A 132 -9.30 0.14 -9.27
N LEU A 133 -8.86 0.13 -10.53
CA LEU A 133 -9.74 0.24 -11.69
C LEU A 133 -10.72 -0.94 -11.72
N GLY A 134 -10.24 -2.17 -11.49
CA GLY A 134 -11.08 -3.37 -11.38
C GLY A 134 -12.14 -3.25 -10.29
N HIS A 135 -11.76 -2.82 -9.08
CA HIS A 135 -12.72 -2.58 -7.98
C HIS A 135 -13.77 -1.55 -8.41
N ALA A 136 -13.34 -0.38 -8.90
CA ALA A 136 -14.25 0.68 -9.30
C ALA A 136 -15.21 0.24 -10.42
N LEU A 137 -14.71 -0.47 -11.44
CA LEU A 137 -15.52 -0.99 -12.55
C LEU A 137 -16.55 -2.01 -12.08
N THR A 138 -16.17 -2.89 -11.14
CA THR A 138 -17.10 -3.85 -10.50
C THR A 138 -18.26 -3.11 -9.83
N TRP A 139 -17.96 -2.02 -9.12
CA TRP A 139 -18.97 -1.17 -8.47
C TRP A 139 -19.83 -0.37 -9.45
N THR A 140 -19.31 -0.03 -10.64
CA THR A 140 -20.13 0.56 -11.72
C THR A 140 -20.98 -0.47 -12.49
N GLY A 141 -20.69 -1.77 -12.33
CA GLY A 141 -21.37 -2.87 -13.01
C GLY A 141 -20.76 -3.27 -14.36
N ASP A 142 -19.63 -2.69 -14.78
CA ASP A 142 -18.92 -3.09 -16.00
C ASP A 142 -17.99 -4.27 -15.73
N GLN A 143 -18.58 -5.46 -15.61
CA GLN A 143 -17.85 -6.68 -15.27
C GLN A 143 -16.77 -7.07 -16.29
N ASN A 144 -17.03 -6.85 -17.58
CA ASN A 144 -16.07 -7.22 -18.63
C ASN A 144 -14.81 -6.35 -18.53
N ALA A 145 -14.99 -5.03 -18.32
CA ALA A 145 -13.86 -4.14 -18.11
C ALA A 145 -13.15 -4.43 -16.77
N ALA A 146 -13.90 -4.77 -15.71
CA ALA A 146 -13.33 -5.15 -14.42
C ALA A 146 -12.43 -6.40 -14.53
N ILE A 147 -12.90 -7.45 -15.21
CA ILE A 147 -12.11 -8.68 -15.46
C ILE A 147 -10.80 -8.34 -16.18
N ALA A 148 -10.86 -7.50 -17.22
CA ALA A 148 -9.65 -7.08 -17.94
C ALA A 148 -8.68 -6.31 -17.04
N ALA A 149 -9.18 -5.42 -16.18
CA ALA A 149 -8.36 -4.65 -15.24
C ALA A 149 -7.69 -5.54 -14.17
N TYR A 150 -8.41 -6.54 -13.63
CA TYR A 150 -7.82 -7.50 -12.68
C TYR A 150 -6.81 -8.45 -13.34
N GLN A 151 -7.03 -8.85 -14.59
CA GLN A 151 -6.05 -9.62 -15.34
C GLN A 151 -4.76 -8.82 -15.56
N GLU A 152 -4.88 -7.52 -15.87
CA GLU A 152 -3.73 -6.61 -15.95
C GLU A 152 -3.04 -6.43 -14.59
N ALA A 153 -3.80 -6.35 -13.49
CA ALA A 153 -3.25 -6.32 -12.14
C ALA A 153 -2.37 -7.54 -11.86
N LEU A 154 -2.85 -8.75 -12.17
CA LEU A 154 -2.09 -10.00 -12.02
C LEU A 154 -0.93 -10.13 -13.01
N GLN A 155 -0.98 -9.46 -14.16
CA GLN A 155 0.17 -9.41 -15.05
C GLN A 155 1.32 -8.59 -14.45
N ARG A 156 1.01 -7.55 -13.65
CA ARG A 156 2.00 -6.67 -13.01
C ARG A 156 2.42 -7.12 -11.61
N ALA A 157 1.49 -7.69 -10.84
CA ALA A 157 1.68 -8.25 -9.52
C ALA A 157 1.08 -9.67 -9.48
N PRO A 158 1.80 -10.68 -9.99
CA PRO A 158 1.27 -12.03 -10.11
C PRO A 158 0.91 -12.70 -8.79
N ASP A 159 1.51 -12.27 -7.68
CA ASP A 159 1.21 -12.75 -6.34
C ASP A 159 -0.06 -12.12 -5.74
N ASP A 160 -0.68 -11.13 -6.39
CA ASP A 160 -1.79 -10.39 -5.78
C ASP A 160 -3.05 -11.24 -5.57
N HIS A 161 -3.28 -11.66 -4.34
CA HIS A 161 -4.43 -12.44 -3.90
C HIS A 161 -5.75 -11.67 -4.09
N CYS A 162 -5.82 -10.37 -3.80
CA CYS A 162 -7.06 -9.59 -3.97
C CYS A 162 -7.53 -9.60 -5.43
N ALA A 163 -6.63 -9.43 -6.40
CA ALA A 163 -6.98 -9.49 -7.81
C ALA A 163 -7.45 -10.89 -8.23
N ARG A 164 -6.79 -11.94 -7.70
CA ARG A 164 -7.16 -13.34 -7.96
C ARG A 164 -8.53 -13.70 -7.39
N SER A 165 -8.80 -13.29 -6.15
CA SER A 165 -10.09 -13.44 -5.48
C SER A 165 -11.20 -12.73 -6.25
N ALA A 166 -10.95 -11.49 -6.70
CA ALA A 166 -11.91 -10.75 -7.50
C ALA A 166 -12.23 -11.43 -8.85
N LEU A 167 -11.22 -11.98 -9.54
CA LEU A 167 -11.45 -12.76 -10.77
C LEU A 167 -12.24 -14.05 -10.50
N SER A 168 -11.90 -14.77 -9.42
CA SER A 168 -12.61 -15.99 -8.99
C SER A 168 -14.09 -15.70 -8.75
N TYR A 169 -14.35 -14.62 -8.01
CA TYR A 169 -15.70 -14.14 -7.72
C TYR A 169 -16.46 -13.75 -9.00
N LEU A 170 -15.80 -13.09 -9.95
CA LEU A 170 -16.38 -12.75 -11.26
C LEU A 170 -16.46 -13.96 -12.22
N HIS A 171 -16.16 -15.17 -11.76
CA HIS A 171 -16.14 -16.40 -12.53
C HIS A 171 -15.26 -16.33 -13.79
N ALA A 172 -14.19 -15.54 -13.73
CA ALA A 172 -13.20 -15.42 -14.79
C ALA A 172 -12.22 -16.61 -14.75
N PRO A 173 -11.63 -17.01 -15.90
CA PRO A 173 -10.61 -18.05 -15.91
C PRO A 173 -9.39 -17.64 -15.06
N PRO A 174 -8.72 -18.60 -14.41
CA PRO A 174 -7.53 -18.30 -13.62
C PRO A 174 -6.47 -17.64 -14.51
N ALA A 175 -5.83 -16.60 -13.97
CA ALA A 175 -4.67 -15.99 -14.62
C ALA A 175 -3.54 -17.02 -14.74
N LYS A 176 -2.67 -16.86 -15.75
CA LYS A 176 -1.47 -17.69 -15.89
C LYS A 176 -0.60 -17.55 -14.63
N GLU A 177 -0.02 -18.66 -14.19
CA GLU A 177 0.81 -18.67 -12.98
C GLU A 177 1.99 -17.69 -13.06
N PRO A 178 2.40 -17.08 -11.93
CA PRO A 178 3.52 -16.15 -11.84
C PRO A 178 4.82 -16.67 -12.44
N GLN A 179 5.61 -15.76 -13.01
CA GLN A 179 7.07 -15.93 -13.16
C GLN A 179 7.78 -15.02 -12.16
N SER A 180 8.42 -15.63 -11.16
CA SER A 180 9.40 -15.10 -10.19
C SER A 180 9.06 -13.83 -9.38
N GLU A 181 9.60 -13.78 -8.16
CA GLU A 181 9.71 -12.60 -7.29
C GLU A 181 10.62 -11.53 -7.92
N THR A 182 10.12 -10.85 -8.95
CA THR A 182 10.89 -9.79 -9.61
C THR A 182 10.78 -8.48 -8.84
N SER A 183 11.90 -7.78 -8.69
CA SER A 183 11.93 -6.46 -8.07
C SER A 183 11.06 -5.45 -8.85
N HIS A 184 10.64 -4.39 -8.16
CA HIS A 184 9.85 -3.33 -8.77
C HIS A 184 10.61 -2.73 -9.97
N PRO A 185 9.96 -2.57 -11.13
CA PRO A 185 10.68 -2.42 -12.39
C PRO A 185 11.36 -1.05 -12.57
N ARG A 186 11.01 -0.03 -11.77
CA ARG A 186 11.41 1.37 -12.04
C ARG A 186 12.16 2.06 -10.91
N HIS A 187 11.91 1.67 -9.67
CA HIS A 187 12.40 2.37 -8.48
C HIS A 187 13.02 1.39 -7.51
N ALA A 188 14.10 1.83 -6.87
CA ALA A 188 14.72 1.17 -5.75
C ALA A 188 14.10 1.65 -4.44
N PHE A 189 13.93 0.72 -3.50
CA PHE A 189 13.39 0.97 -2.16
C PHE A 189 13.79 -0.16 -1.21
N ALA A 190 13.63 0.09 0.08
CA ALA A 190 13.75 -0.91 1.12
C ALA A 190 12.35 -1.28 1.63
N LEU A 191 12.09 -2.57 1.79
CA LEU A 191 10.86 -3.09 2.39
C LEU A 191 11.25 -3.86 3.64
N LEU A 192 10.85 -3.36 4.80
CA LEU A 192 10.94 -4.08 6.05
C LEU A 192 9.67 -4.92 6.19
N ARG A 193 9.84 -6.23 6.31
CA ARG A 193 8.77 -7.19 6.56
C ARG A 193 8.92 -7.73 7.97
N SER A 194 7.81 -7.73 8.71
CA SER A 194 7.70 -8.37 10.02
C SER A 194 6.51 -9.31 9.99
N ALA A 195 6.77 -10.61 9.98
CA ALA A 195 5.71 -11.60 10.16
C ALA A 195 5.36 -11.68 11.65
N TYR A 196 4.06 -11.75 11.96
CA TYR A 196 3.56 -12.00 13.32
C TYR A 196 2.41 -13.00 13.26
N TRP A 197 2.25 -13.79 14.32
CA TRP A 197 1.14 -14.72 14.42
C TRP A 197 -0.13 -13.98 14.85
N ILE A 198 -1.21 -14.17 14.09
CA ILE A 198 -2.56 -13.76 14.54
C ILE A 198 -3.12 -14.85 15.46
N ASN A 199 -2.87 -16.12 15.10
CA ASN A 199 -3.26 -17.30 15.86
C ASN A 199 -2.35 -18.49 15.49
N ASN A 200 -2.54 -19.64 16.13
CA ASN A 200 -1.69 -20.83 15.97
C ASN A 200 -1.56 -21.37 14.53
N ASN A 201 -2.43 -20.95 13.61
CA ASN A 201 -2.48 -21.44 12.24
C ASN A 201 -2.32 -20.33 11.19
N GLU A 202 -2.23 -19.08 11.60
CA GLU A 202 -2.30 -17.93 10.70
C GLU A 202 -1.31 -16.85 11.14
N SER A 203 -0.41 -16.52 10.22
CA SER A 203 0.55 -15.42 10.33
C SER A 203 0.21 -14.33 9.33
N GLU A 204 0.44 -13.08 9.70
CA GLU A 204 0.31 -11.93 8.82
C GLU A 204 1.63 -11.16 8.76
N ASP A 205 1.85 -10.47 7.63
CA ASP A 205 3.01 -9.62 7.42
C ASP A 205 2.65 -8.15 7.65
N ALA A 206 3.32 -7.51 8.61
CA ALA A 206 3.47 -6.07 8.63
C ALA A 206 4.55 -5.64 7.62
N LEU A 207 4.23 -4.67 6.78
CA LEU A 207 5.10 -4.19 5.70
C LEU A 207 5.34 -2.70 5.83
N PHE A 208 6.60 -2.30 5.93
CA PHE A 208 7.02 -0.90 5.99
C PHE A 208 7.93 -0.60 4.81
N LEU A 209 7.49 0.34 3.97
CA LEU A 209 8.20 0.76 2.78
C LEU A 209 9.08 1.97 3.10
N PHE A 210 10.36 1.94 2.76
CA PHE A 210 11.31 3.02 3.01
C PHE A 210 12.02 3.45 1.72
N THR A 211 12.34 4.74 1.63
CA THR A 211 13.12 5.28 0.51
C THR A 211 14.63 5.19 0.74
N SER A 212 15.07 4.89 1.97
CA SER A 212 16.47 4.66 2.32
C SER A 212 16.64 3.54 3.35
N ILE A 213 17.80 2.89 3.34
CA ILE A 213 18.15 1.85 4.33
C ILE A 213 18.51 2.49 5.69
N ALA A 214 18.99 3.73 5.68
CA ALA A 214 19.27 4.49 6.89
C ALA A 214 18.00 4.77 7.72
N ASP A 215 16.86 5.00 7.06
CA ASP A 215 15.57 5.19 7.73
C ASP A 215 15.07 3.88 8.34
N VAL A 216 15.27 2.74 7.67
CA VAL A 216 14.98 1.41 8.25
C VAL A 216 15.77 1.23 9.56
N ARG A 217 17.07 1.54 9.55
CA ARG A 217 17.92 1.45 10.75
C ARG A 217 17.41 2.36 11.87
N THR A 218 17.03 3.59 11.53
CA THR A 218 16.52 4.58 12.49
C THR A 218 15.19 4.13 13.10
N HIS A 219 14.27 3.63 12.26
CA HIS A 219 13.00 3.07 12.69
C HIS A 219 13.20 1.88 13.64
N LEU A 220 14.03 0.91 13.26
CA LEU A 220 14.30 -0.25 14.11
C LEU A 220 15.02 0.12 15.41
N ALA A 221 15.92 1.10 15.40
CA ALA A 221 16.55 1.59 16.62
C ALA A 221 15.54 2.23 17.60
N ALA A 222 14.51 2.91 17.07
CA ALA A 222 13.44 3.47 17.89
C ALA A 222 12.52 2.38 18.46
N VAL A 223 12.23 1.35 17.66
CA VAL A 223 11.36 0.22 18.04
C VAL A 223 12.03 -0.72 19.05
N LEU A 224 13.32 -1.02 18.85
CA LEU A 224 14.12 -1.93 19.69
C LEU A 224 14.79 -1.24 20.90
N GLY A 225 14.60 0.07 21.05
CA GLY A 225 15.17 0.88 22.12
C GLY A 225 14.77 0.42 23.54
N PRO A 226 15.35 1.02 24.60
CA PRO A 226 15.17 0.55 25.97
C PRO A 226 13.68 0.46 26.36
N HIS A 227 13.34 -0.56 27.16
CA HIS A 227 11.99 -1.07 27.49
C HIS A 227 10.95 -0.09 28.10
N THR A 228 11.11 1.23 27.99
CA THR A 228 10.39 2.22 28.81
C THR A 228 9.56 3.27 28.06
N SER A 229 9.41 3.19 26.74
CA SER A 229 8.50 4.10 26.02
C SER A 229 7.67 3.38 24.98
N SER A 230 6.34 3.47 25.14
CA SER A 230 5.27 3.14 24.19
C SER A 230 5.75 2.41 22.92
N ARG A 231 5.85 1.09 23.01
CA ARG A 231 6.14 0.24 21.84
C ARG A 231 5.14 0.53 20.72
N SER A 232 5.62 0.56 19.48
CA SER A 232 4.76 0.66 18.29
C SER A 232 3.69 -0.44 18.35
N PRO A 233 2.42 -0.19 18.00
CA PRO A 233 1.39 -1.23 18.00
C PRO A 233 1.67 -2.39 17.03
N TYR A 234 2.63 -2.23 16.11
CA TYR A 234 2.93 -3.19 15.03
C TYR A 234 4.28 -3.89 15.17
N LEU A 235 5.09 -3.46 16.14
CA LEU A 235 6.41 -4.02 16.44
C LEU A 235 6.65 -3.81 17.93
N THR A 236 6.03 -4.64 18.75
CA THR A 236 6.38 -4.70 20.16
C THR A 236 7.56 -5.67 20.29
N GLY A 237 8.52 -5.40 21.19
CA GLY A 237 9.54 -6.40 21.50
C GLY A 237 9.00 -7.60 22.29
N GLU A 238 7.69 -7.84 22.34
CA GLU A 238 7.09 -9.13 22.70
C GLU A 238 6.77 -9.94 21.43
N ASP A 239 6.50 -9.27 20.30
CA ASP A 239 6.29 -9.90 18.99
C ASP A 239 7.59 -10.48 18.40
N LEU A 240 8.76 -9.93 18.77
CA LEU A 240 10.07 -10.42 18.32
C LEU A 240 10.59 -11.62 19.12
N ASP A 241 9.98 -11.89 20.28
CA ASP A 241 10.34 -13.00 21.17
C ASP A 241 9.49 -14.26 20.87
N ASP A 242 8.50 -14.17 19.98
CA ASP A 242 7.62 -15.27 19.63
C ASP A 242 8.31 -16.23 18.64
N GLU A 243 8.21 -17.54 18.88
CA GLU A 243 8.82 -18.61 18.06
C GLU A 243 8.13 -18.68 16.68
N GLY A 244 8.42 -17.70 15.82
CA GLY A 244 7.98 -17.64 14.42
C GLY A 244 7.78 -16.24 13.83
N ALA A 245 8.02 -15.17 14.60
CA ALA A 245 8.06 -13.84 14.01
C ALA A 245 9.32 -13.67 13.15
N GLU A 246 9.15 -13.34 11.86
CA GLU A 246 10.25 -13.16 10.91
C GLU A 246 10.47 -11.66 10.63
N LEU A 247 11.61 -11.11 11.08
CA LEU A 247 12.03 -9.76 10.71
C LEU A 247 13.03 -9.83 9.56
N ALA A 248 12.64 -9.32 8.39
CA ALA A 248 13.46 -9.34 7.18
C ALA A 248 13.50 -7.97 6.50
N LEU A 249 14.69 -7.59 6.03
CA LEU A 249 14.87 -6.43 5.15
C LEU A 249 15.06 -6.91 3.71
N HIS A 250 14.16 -6.47 2.84
CA HIS A 250 14.22 -6.70 1.40
C HIS A 250 14.66 -5.41 0.70
N ILE A 251 15.74 -5.47 -0.07
CA ILE A 251 16.19 -4.35 -0.89
C ILE A 251 15.82 -4.62 -2.34
N HIS A 252 14.98 -3.74 -2.88
CA HIS A 252 14.51 -3.77 -4.25
C HIS A 252 15.37 -2.81 -5.09
N ARG A 253 15.85 -3.29 -6.23
CA ARG A 253 16.56 -2.50 -7.24
C ARG A 253 16.08 -2.90 -8.63
N PRO A 254 15.75 -1.93 -9.51
CA PRO A 254 15.33 -2.24 -10.87
C PRO A 254 16.32 -3.15 -11.60
N GLY A 255 15.80 -4.18 -12.27
CA GLY A 255 16.60 -5.13 -13.03
C GLY A 255 17.46 -6.10 -12.20
N HIS A 256 17.34 -6.10 -10.87
CA HIS A 256 18.06 -7.01 -9.98
C HIS A 256 17.09 -7.92 -9.22
N SER A 257 17.58 -9.08 -8.77
CA SER A 257 16.86 -9.91 -7.81
C SER A 257 16.75 -9.19 -6.46
N ILE A 258 15.65 -9.44 -5.74
CA ILE A 258 15.43 -8.87 -4.41
C ILE A 258 16.55 -9.38 -3.47
N THR A 259 17.26 -8.46 -2.82
CA THR A 259 18.29 -8.82 -1.83
C THR A 259 17.65 -8.91 -0.46
N LYS A 260 17.64 -10.09 0.15
CA LYS A 260 17.05 -10.34 1.48
C LYS A 260 18.11 -10.40 2.56
N TYR A 261 17.87 -9.70 3.67
CA TYR A 261 18.63 -9.80 4.92
C TYR A 261 17.69 -10.30 6.02
N ASP A 262 18.02 -11.46 6.59
CA ASP A 262 17.40 -11.95 7.83
C ASP A 262 17.94 -11.10 8.98
N LEU A 263 17.07 -10.26 9.55
CA LEU A 263 17.43 -9.36 10.64
C LEU A 263 17.34 -10.06 12.00
N ASN A 264 16.52 -11.10 12.15
CA ASN A 264 16.46 -11.90 13.38
C ASN A 264 17.81 -12.57 13.67
N ALA A 265 18.43 -13.15 12.64
CA ALA A 265 19.77 -13.74 12.75
C ALA A 265 20.89 -12.73 13.08
N ARG A 266 20.56 -11.42 13.07
CA ARG A 266 21.47 -10.30 13.33
C ARG A 266 21.14 -9.58 14.63
N LEU A 267 20.14 -10.05 15.41
CA LEU A 267 19.81 -9.47 16.69
C LEU A 267 20.93 -9.74 17.70
N HIS A 268 21.29 -8.70 18.45
CA HIS A 268 22.18 -8.78 19.59
C HIS A 268 21.47 -8.20 20.82
N GLU A 269 21.16 -9.09 21.75
CA GLU A 269 20.56 -8.74 23.03
C GLU A 269 21.65 -8.44 24.06
N ASN A 270 21.49 -7.30 24.73
CA ASN A 270 22.23 -6.97 25.94
C ASN A 270 21.23 -6.64 27.07
N THR A 271 21.70 -6.57 28.32
CA THR A 271 20.85 -6.44 29.51
C THR A 271 19.90 -5.23 29.55
N GLU A 272 20.08 -4.25 28.66
CA GLU A 272 19.30 -3.00 28.63
C GLU A 272 18.66 -2.70 27.26
N THR A 273 19.11 -3.34 26.17
CA THR A 273 18.75 -2.97 24.80
C THR A 273 18.93 -4.14 23.83
N THR A 274 18.05 -4.22 22.83
CA THR A 274 18.20 -5.08 21.67
C THR A 274 18.72 -4.25 20.49
N SER A 275 19.69 -4.76 19.75
CA SER A 275 20.28 -4.07 18.60
C SER A 275 20.46 -5.01 17.42
N ILE A 276 20.67 -4.46 16.21
CA ILE A 276 20.89 -5.24 14.98
C ILE A 276 22.32 -5.03 14.50
N ASP A 277 23.00 -6.11 14.14
CA ASP A 277 24.27 -6.05 13.42
C ASP A 277 24.07 -5.73 11.93
N TRP A 278 24.38 -4.48 11.58
CA TRP A 278 24.31 -3.96 10.22
C TRP A 278 25.55 -4.28 9.37
N THR A 279 26.51 -5.06 9.88
CA THR A 279 27.71 -5.42 9.12
C THR A 279 27.35 -6.13 7.82
N GLY A 280 27.82 -5.59 6.70
CA GLY A 280 27.52 -6.11 5.36
C GLY A 280 26.15 -5.70 4.80
N VAL A 281 25.34 -4.95 5.55
CA VAL A 281 24.14 -4.28 5.03
C VAL A 281 24.54 -2.92 4.48
N PRO A 282 24.17 -2.54 3.24
CA PRO A 282 24.63 -1.31 2.61
C PRO A 282 23.83 -0.08 3.10
N VAL A 283 23.90 0.24 4.39
CA VAL A 283 23.05 1.27 5.03
C VAL A 283 23.24 2.67 4.46
N ASP A 284 24.47 3.01 4.05
CA ASP A 284 24.82 4.33 3.50
C ASP A 284 24.70 4.38 1.96
N GLU A 285 24.26 3.30 1.30
CA GLU A 285 24.08 3.26 -0.14
C GLU A 285 22.77 3.96 -0.55
N LEU A 286 22.84 4.82 -1.57
CA LEU A 286 21.67 5.43 -2.17
C LEU A 286 20.91 4.41 -3.01
N LEU A 287 19.59 4.40 -2.87
CA LEU A 287 18.70 3.56 -3.65
C LEU A 287 18.32 4.28 -4.94
N GLU A 288 18.90 3.84 -6.06
CA GLU A 288 18.76 4.49 -7.37
C GLU A 288 18.11 3.56 -8.41
N PRO A 289 17.18 4.06 -9.24
CA PRO A 289 16.48 5.35 -9.13
C PRO A 289 15.58 5.38 -7.88
N PRO A 290 15.48 6.51 -7.16
CA PRO A 290 14.72 6.56 -5.91
C PRO A 290 13.21 6.44 -6.17
N LEU A 291 12.51 5.88 -5.20
CA LEU A 291 11.05 5.94 -5.18
C LEU A 291 10.60 7.41 -5.02
N PRO A 292 9.68 7.92 -5.87
CA PRO A 292 9.19 9.28 -5.74
C PRO A 292 8.49 9.52 -4.39
N LEU A 293 8.60 10.76 -3.89
CA LEU A 293 8.07 11.13 -2.58
C LEU A 293 6.55 10.96 -2.50
N GLY A 294 6.10 10.23 -1.48
CA GLY A 294 4.69 9.93 -1.24
C GLY A 294 4.12 8.83 -2.16
N ARG A 295 4.92 8.24 -3.06
CA ARG A 295 4.47 7.21 -4.01
C ARG A 295 4.12 5.90 -3.29
N PRO A 296 2.83 5.48 -3.26
CA PRO A 296 2.48 4.17 -2.75
C PRO A 296 2.85 3.08 -3.76
N LEU A 297 3.08 1.87 -3.25
CA LEU A 297 3.33 0.67 -4.05
C LEU A 297 2.37 -0.45 -3.64
N ARG A 298 2.02 -1.30 -4.60
CA ARG A 298 1.32 -2.56 -4.36
C ARG A 298 2.35 -3.67 -4.17
N LEU A 299 2.46 -4.22 -2.97
CA LEU A 299 3.43 -5.26 -2.62
C LEU A 299 2.74 -6.30 -1.71
N HIS A 300 2.87 -7.60 -1.99
CA HIS A 300 2.28 -8.68 -1.18
C HIS A 300 0.79 -8.47 -0.87
N SER A 301 0.01 -8.06 -1.86
CA SER A 301 -1.41 -7.71 -1.68
C SER A 301 -1.70 -6.61 -0.62
N ARG A 302 -0.72 -5.74 -0.33
CA ARG A 302 -0.84 -4.58 0.55
C ARG A 302 -0.50 -3.31 -0.21
N VAL A 303 -1.09 -2.19 0.20
CA VAL A 303 -0.79 -0.87 -0.36
C VAL A 303 0.17 -0.20 0.60
N CYS A 304 1.45 -0.26 0.27
CA CYS A 304 2.53 0.23 1.11
C CYS A 304 2.82 1.68 0.77
N PHE A 305 2.76 2.55 1.77
CA PHE A 305 3.15 3.95 1.66
C PHE A 305 4.57 4.14 2.21
N PRO A 306 5.38 5.05 1.64
CA PRO A 306 6.69 5.39 2.21
C PRO A 306 6.55 5.83 3.67
N HIS A 307 7.30 5.16 4.53
CA HIS A 307 7.49 5.48 5.92
C HIS A 307 8.61 6.51 6.02
N ASP A 308 8.39 7.52 6.86
CA ASP A 308 9.35 8.59 7.17
C ASP A 308 9.96 8.42 8.57
#